data_AF-A0A1C7D6T5-F1
#
_entry.id   AF-A0A1C7D6T5-F1
#
_cell.length_a   1.000
_cell.length_b   1.000
_cell.length_c   1.000
_cell.angle_alpha   90.00
_cell.angle_beta   90.00
_cell.angle_gamma   90.00
#
_symmetry.space_group_name_H-M   'P 1'
#
loop_
_entity.id
_entity.type
_entity.pdbx_description
1 polymer ?
#
loop_
_entity_poly.entity_id
_entity_poly.type
_entity_poly.pdbx_seq_one_letter_code
_entity_poly.pdbx_strand_id
1 'polypeptide(L)'
;MSKDEPFLRVFPGNAAIDVIHVSREDGPQLRAWKADGFKGDELCAPDIWYEEFDLFLRHLNQYIVESDDWQNAVTGEDITYFSAIKLLTSDPPKAA
;
A
#
# COMPACT_ATOMS: atom_id res chain seq x y z
N MET A 1 1.08 -10.96 -12.00
CA MET A 1 1.85 -10.09 -11.09
C MET A 1 2.57 -11.01 -10.12
N SER A 2 3.85 -10.77 -9.86
CA SER A 2 4.57 -11.53 -8.83
C SER A 2 3.89 -11.31 -7.48
N LYS A 3 3.87 -12.32 -6.61
CA LYS A 3 3.18 -12.28 -5.32
C LYS A 3 3.80 -11.27 -4.33
N ASP A 4 4.98 -10.74 -4.67
CA ASP A 4 5.82 -9.94 -3.79
C ASP A 4 6.01 -8.48 -4.26
N GLU A 5 5.39 -8.06 -5.37
CA GLU A 5 5.52 -6.69 -5.85
C GLU A 5 4.44 -5.79 -5.21
N PRO A 6 4.83 -4.63 -4.63
CA PRO A 6 3.85 -3.71 -4.07
C PRO A 6 2.91 -3.20 -5.14
N PHE A 7 1.68 -2.91 -4.74
CA PHE A 7 0.69 -2.27 -5.60
C PHE A 7 0.89 -0.75 -5.63
N LEU A 8 1.29 -0.20 -4.49
CA LEU A 8 1.58 1.21 -4.29
C LEU A 8 2.85 1.38 -3.45
N ARG A 9 3.53 2.50 -3.67
CA ARG A 9 4.57 3.01 -2.77
C ARG A 9 4.10 4.33 -2.19
N VAL A 10 4.30 4.50 -0.89
CA VAL A 10 4.06 5.78 -0.19
C VAL A 10 5.40 6.23 0.35
N PHE A 11 5.78 7.48 0.09
CA PHE A 11 7.00 8.07 0.62
C PHE A 11 6.60 9.02 1.76
N PRO A 12 6.54 8.53 3.01
CA PRO A 12 6.12 9.36 4.11
C PRO A 12 7.16 10.46 4.35
N GLY A 13 6.73 11.69 4.65
CA GLY A 13 7.63 12.80 4.98
C GLY A 13 8.40 12.66 6.30
N ASN A 14 8.49 11.45 6.87
CA ASN A 14 9.11 11.13 8.14
C ASN A 14 10.47 10.44 7.95
N ALA A 15 11.53 10.95 8.59
CA ALA A 15 12.87 10.39 8.49
C ALA A 15 13.03 8.92 8.98
N ALA A 16 12.06 8.39 9.74
CA ALA A 16 12.11 7.02 10.25
C ALA A 16 11.80 5.94 9.19
N ILE A 17 11.13 6.29 8.09
CA ILE A 17 10.65 5.35 7.07
C ILE A 17 10.91 6.01 5.73
N ASP A 18 11.63 5.34 4.82
CA ASP A 18 11.92 5.88 3.49
C ASP A 18 10.77 5.59 2.52
N VAL A 19 10.16 4.41 2.62
CA VAL A 19 9.02 4.02 1.79
C VAL A 19 8.14 3.01 2.52
N ILE A 20 6.84 3.09 2.28
CA ILE A 20 5.87 2.08 2.68
C ILE A 20 5.35 1.41 1.41
N HIS A 21 5.54 0.11 1.34
CA HIS A 21 5.02 -0.75 0.29
C HIS A 21 3.63 -1.20 0.68
N VAL A 22 2.63 -0.83 -0.10
CA VAL A 22 1.24 -1.27 0.11
C VAL A 22 0.87 -2.29 -0.96
N SER A 23 0.41 -3.45 -0.54
CA SER A 23 -0.03 -4.53 -1.41
C SER A 23 -1.41 -5.05 -1.02
N ARG A 24 -2.00 -5.84 -1.92
CA ARG A 24 -3.28 -6.50 -1.71
C ARG A 24 -3.15 -7.95 -2.12
N GLU A 25 -3.58 -8.87 -1.26
CA GLU A 25 -3.72 -10.28 -1.60
C GLU A 25 -5.19 -10.55 -1.94
N ASP A 26 -5.45 -10.94 -3.19
CA ASP A 26 -6.76 -11.39 -3.67
C ASP A 26 -6.71 -12.91 -3.90
N GLY A 27 -7.57 -13.65 -3.20
CA GLY A 27 -7.75 -15.09 -3.31
C GLY A 27 -9.24 -15.48 -3.36
N PRO A 28 -9.58 -16.74 -3.67
CA PRO A 28 -10.97 -17.18 -3.86
C PRO A 28 -11.91 -16.95 -2.66
N GLN A 29 -11.34 -16.86 -1.46
CA GLN A 29 -12.06 -16.63 -0.19
C GLN A 29 -11.39 -15.56 0.66
N LEU A 30 -10.39 -14.85 0.11
CA LEU A 30 -9.54 -13.95 0.87
C LEU A 30 -9.37 -12.66 0.10
N ARG A 31 -9.60 -11.54 0.77
CA ARG A 31 -9.07 -10.24 0.35
C ARG A 31 -8.43 -9.61 1.57
N ALA A 32 -7.14 -9.33 1.48
CA ALA A 32 -6.39 -8.70 2.55
C ALA A 32 -5.47 -7.62 2.01
N TRP A 33 -5.17 -6.64 2.85
CA TRP A 33 -4.26 -5.54 2.56
C TRP A 33 -3.07 -5.62 3.49
N LYS A 34 -1.89 -5.38 2.92
CA LYS A 34 -0.62 -5.37 3.62
C LYS A 34 0.09 -4.04 3.43
N ALA A 35 0.76 -3.57 4.48
CA ALA A 35 1.70 -2.47 4.38
C ALA A 35 2.98 -2.80 5.13
N ASP A 36 4.10 -2.74 4.41
CA ASP A 36 5.45 -2.98 4.92
C ASP A 36 6.29 -1.70 4.80
N GLY A 37 6.85 -1.24 5.92
CA GLY A 37 7.77 -0.11 5.97
C GLY A 37 9.21 -0.52 5.67
N PHE A 38 9.95 0.35 5.00
CA PHE A 38 11.36 0.17 4.69
C PHE A 38 12.17 1.42 5.03
N LYS A 39 13.36 1.20 5.60
CA LYS A 39 14.42 2.19 5.78
C LYS A 39 15.67 1.68 5.06
N GLY A 40 16.04 2.31 3.95
CA GLY A 40 16.96 1.70 2.98
C GLY A 40 16.43 0.33 2.56
N ASP A 41 17.26 -0.70 2.75
CA ASP A 41 16.91 -2.10 2.43
C ASP A 41 16.39 -2.89 3.65
N GLU A 42 16.24 -2.24 4.81
CA GLU A 42 15.80 -2.89 6.04
C GLU A 42 14.30 -2.72 6.28
N LEU A 43 13.64 -3.81 6.67
CA LEU A 43 12.24 -3.78 7.12
C LEU A 43 12.12 -3.01 8.43
N CYS A 44 11.14 -2.10 8.49
CA CYS A 44 10.78 -1.37 9.68
C CYS A 44 9.25 -1.27 9.81
N ALA A 45 8.76 -0.74 10.94
CA ALA A 45 7.33 -0.46 11.05
C ALA A 45 6.91 0.58 9.96
N PRO A 46 5.72 0.45 9.35
CA PRO A 46 4.65 -0.51 9.67
C PRO A 46 4.89 -1.94 9.19
N ASP A 47 4.39 -2.91 9.94
CA ASP A 47 4.14 -4.29 9.49
C ASP A 47 2.65 -4.57 9.76
N ILE A 48 1.82 -4.30 8.75
CA ILE A 48 0.36 -4.29 8.86
C ILE A 48 -0.23 -5.35 7.94
N TRP A 49 -1.19 -6.13 8.45
CA TRP A 49 -1.98 -7.09 7.68
C TRP A 49 -3.43 -7.13 8.18
N TYR A 50 -4.41 -6.88 7.31
CA TYR A 50 -5.83 -6.97 7.65
C TYR A 50 -6.71 -7.41 6.48
N GLU A 51 -7.75 -8.19 6.78
CA GLU A 51 -8.83 -8.55 5.85
C GLU A 51 -9.96 -7.51 5.79
N GLU A 52 -9.96 -6.56 6.72
CA GLU A 52 -10.92 -5.46 6.78
C GLU A 52 -10.24 -4.17 6.34
N PHE A 53 -10.68 -3.58 5.23
CA PHE A 53 -10.05 -2.38 4.66
C PHE A 53 -10.05 -1.18 5.61
N ASP A 54 -11.14 -0.98 6.37
CA ASP A 54 -11.23 0.13 7.31
C ASP A 54 -10.24 -0.02 8.48
N LEU A 55 -9.99 -1.25 8.95
CA LEU A 55 -8.97 -1.52 9.95
C LEU A 55 -7.58 -1.32 9.37
N PHE A 56 -7.33 -1.82 8.16
CA PHE A 56 -6.10 -1.59 7.42
C PHE A 56 -5.77 -0.09 7.34
N LEU A 57 -6.69 0.72 6.84
CA LEU A 57 -6.49 2.17 6.71
C LEU A 57 -6.28 2.85 8.05
N ARG A 58 -7.05 2.47 9.08
CA ARG A 58 -6.90 3.03 10.43
C ARG A 58 -5.49 2.82 11.00
N HIS A 59 -4.89 1.66 10.75
CA HIS A 59 -3.53 1.38 11.20
C HIS A 59 -2.48 2.02 10.31
N LEU A 60 -2.70 2.04 9.00
CA LEU A 60 -1.79 2.70 8.05
C LEU A 60 -1.69 4.20 8.33
N ASN A 61 -2.81 4.88 8.60
CA ASN A 61 -2.90 6.32 8.89
C ASN A 61 -2.12 6.79 10.13
N GLN A 62 -1.51 5.88 10.89
CA GLN A 62 -0.57 6.24 11.96
C GLN A 62 0.83 6.60 11.42
N TYR A 63 1.13 6.20 10.18
CA TYR A 63 2.44 6.32 9.55
C TYR A 63 2.46 7.25 8.35
N ILE A 64 1.29 7.55 7.78
CA ILE A 64 1.12 8.35 6.57
C ILE A 64 0.12 9.48 6.80
N VAL A 65 0.15 10.48 5.92
CA VAL A 65 -0.86 11.51 5.77
C VAL A 65 -1.32 11.61 4.31
N GLU A 66 -2.49 12.21 4.08
CA GLU A 66 -3.07 12.31 2.72
C GLU A 66 -2.20 13.09 1.74
N SER A 67 -1.33 13.98 2.25
CA SER A 67 -0.42 14.81 1.46
C SER A 67 0.95 14.20 1.21
N ASP A 68 1.21 12.97 1.68
CA ASP A 68 2.44 12.26 1.34
C ASP A 68 2.51 11.98 -0.16
N ASP A 69 3.70 11.65 -0.66
CA ASP A 69 3.88 11.30 -2.06
C ASP A 69 3.45 9.84 -2.27
N TRP A 70 2.41 9.64 -3.10
CA TRP A 70 1.90 8.32 -3.47
C TRP A 70 2.29 8.00 -4.89
N GLN A 71 2.77 6.79 -5.11
CA GLN A 71 3.17 6.30 -6.42
C GLN A 71 2.49 4.97 -6.72
N ASN A 72 1.98 4.83 -7.94
CA ASN A 72 1.58 3.55 -8.48
C ASN A 72 2.83 2.71 -8.75
N ALA A 73 3.00 1.61 -8.03
CA ALA A 73 4.23 0.83 -8.11
C ALA A 73 4.39 0.07 -9.44
N VAL A 74 3.29 -0.14 -10.17
CA VAL A 74 3.26 -0.83 -11.47
C VAL A 74 3.63 0.13 -12.60
N THR A 75 3.09 1.35 -12.61
CA THR A 75 3.33 2.34 -13.68
C THR A 75 4.48 3.29 -13.37
N GLY A 76 4.84 3.46 -12.11
CA GLY A 76 5.81 4.45 -11.64
C GLY A 76 5.25 5.88 -11.59
N GLU A 77 3.95 6.06 -11.86
CA GLU A 77 3.32 7.38 -11.87
C GLU A 77 2.94 7.84 -10.47
N ASP A 78 3.16 9.12 -10.21
CA ASP A 78 2.65 9.77 -8.99
C ASP A 78 1.13 9.89 -9.08
N ILE A 79 0.46 9.55 -7.99
CA ILE A 79 -0.99 9.56 -7.88
C ILE A 79 -1.40 10.28 -6.59
N THR A 80 -2.68 10.65 -6.50
CA THR A 80 -3.22 11.20 -5.26
C THR A 80 -3.57 10.10 -4.27
N TYR A 81 -3.63 10.43 -2.98
CA TYR A 81 -4.21 9.56 -1.95
C TYR A 81 -5.56 8.96 -2.37
N PHE A 82 -6.46 9.78 -2.92
CA PHE A 82 -7.77 9.30 -3.37
C PHE A 82 -7.69 8.27 -4.51
N SER A 83 -6.78 8.47 -5.48
CA SER A 83 -6.53 7.48 -6.54
C SER A 83 -5.93 6.19 -5.99
N ALA A 84 -5.02 6.29 -5.01
CA ALA A 84 -4.47 5.14 -4.30
C ALA A 84 -5.57 4.32 -3.59
N ILE A 85 -6.44 4.97 -2.82
CA ILE A 85 -7.57 4.31 -2.14
C ILE A 85 -8.49 3.61 -3.15
N LYS A 86 -8.78 4.27 -4.28
CA LYS A 86 -9.56 3.63 -5.36
C LYS A 86 -8.88 2.39 -5.90
N LEU A 87 -7.57 2.41 -6.16
CA LEU A 87 -6.84 1.24 -6.63
C LEU A 87 -6.88 0.09 -5.62
N LEU A 88 -6.74 0.38 -4.32
CA LEU A 88 -6.76 -0.63 -3.27
C LEU A 88 -8.12 -1.30 -3.08
N THR A 89 -9.20 -0.58 -3.37
CA THR A 89 -10.58 -1.07 -3.17
C THR A 89 -11.25 -1.58 -4.45
N SER A 90 -10.75 -1.18 -5.62
CA SER A 90 -11.29 -1.62 -6.91
C SER A 90 -10.87 -3.05 -7.22
N ASP A 91 -11.77 -3.84 -7.80
CA ASP A 91 -11.39 -5.15 -8.32
C ASP A 91 -10.27 -5.01 -9.34
N PRO A 92 -9.28 -5.94 -9.35
CA PRO A 92 -8.30 -5.95 -10.41
C PRO A 92 -9.05 -6.12 -11.74
N PRO A 93 -8.63 -5.44 -12.83
CA PRO A 93 -9.30 -5.57 -14.11
C PRO A 93 -9.38 -7.06 -14.45
N LYS A 94 -10.60 -7.56 -14.71
CA LYS A 94 -10.78 -8.93 -15.19
C LYS A 94 -9.93 -9.06 -16.45
N ALA A 95 -8.97 -9.98 -16.44
CA ALA A 95 -8.30 -10.39 -17.66
C ALA A 95 -9.40 -10.86 -18.62
N ALA A 96 -9.55 -10.14 -19.73
CA ALA A 96 -10.49 -10.45 -20.80
C ALA A 96 -10.07 -11.74 -21.53
#